data_AF-A0A2E8J1Q9-F1
#
_entry.id   AF-A0A2E8J1Q9-F1
#
_cell.length_a   1.000
_cell.length_b   1.000
_cell.length_c   1.000
_cell.angle_alpha   90.00
_cell.angle_beta   90.00
_cell.angle_gamma   90.00
#
_symmetry.space_group_name_H-M   'P 1'
#
loop_
_entity.id
_entity.type
_entity.pdbx_description
1 polymer ?
#
loop_
_entity_poly.entity_id
_entity_poly.type
_entity_poly.pdbx_seq_one_letter_code
_entity_poly.pdbx_strand_id
1 'polypeptide(L)'
;MTNSNVNLPGRLGNPNASLDEDSRTDPRIIQALAAVGGFADAVEPIGSDAAYEDCLAYCMAFEETAALANPILRAAMPILDSITSSTETITGVDDNEINLHIHRPKSSDGRLPCIVHTHGGGMVLMTAEDPPFVRWRDSLADMGMVVIGVEFRNGGGRLGNHPFPAGLNDCAEALQWTYTNRERLGISSIVISGESGGGNLSLATTLKAKQEGWLNQIDGVYAMCPYISGCYANPSEQLLSLYENNGYMMDCAMMAALVKVYDPSNNNSSNPLAWPYHAKLEDLAGLPPHVISVNELDPLRDEGLGYYRKLLGAGVPTVARTVNGTPHAGDQIFPDIIPEVYQETIRSIYGFATSL
;
A
#
# COMPACT_ATOMS: atom_id res chain seq x y z
N MET A 1 20.39 41.72 10.09
CA MET A 1 19.93 40.31 10.14
C MET A 1 19.64 39.93 8.70
N THR A 2 20.58 39.24 8.07
CA THR A 2 20.49 38.82 6.67
C THR A 2 19.37 37.79 6.54
N ASN A 3 18.47 38.00 5.58
CA ASN A 3 17.47 37.03 5.12
C ASN A 3 18.14 35.65 4.99
N SER A 4 17.84 34.73 5.89
CA SER A 4 18.07 33.32 5.61
C SER A 4 17.13 32.96 4.46
N ASN A 5 17.67 32.71 3.27
CA ASN A 5 16.90 32.10 2.20
C ASN A 5 16.35 30.78 2.76
N VAL A 6 15.05 30.75 3.05
CA VAL A 6 14.36 29.51 3.43
C VAL A 6 14.29 28.68 2.17
N ASN A 7 15.18 27.70 2.04
CA ASN A 7 15.10 26.72 0.96
C ASN A 7 13.99 25.74 1.30
N LEU A 8 12.88 25.80 0.57
CA LEU A 8 11.81 24.82 0.67
C LEU A 8 12.31 23.45 0.16
N PRO A 9 11.81 22.33 0.70
CA PRO A 9 12.26 20.99 0.31
C PRO A 9 11.84 20.62 -1.12
N GLY A 10 12.58 19.69 -1.73
CA GLY A 10 12.26 19.08 -3.02
C GLY A 10 11.88 20.09 -4.10
N ARG A 11 10.80 19.81 -4.80
CA ARG A 11 10.31 20.61 -5.92
C ARG A 11 9.65 21.92 -5.52
N LEU A 12 9.33 22.13 -4.24
CA LEU A 12 8.85 23.43 -3.74
C LEU A 12 9.96 24.48 -3.77
N GLY A 13 11.21 24.09 -3.47
CA GLY A 13 12.36 24.99 -3.49
C GLY A 13 13.10 25.01 -4.82
N ASN A 14 13.11 23.88 -5.54
CA ASN A 14 13.71 23.75 -6.86
C ASN A 14 12.79 22.93 -7.77
N PRO A 15 11.99 23.54 -8.66
CA PRO A 15 11.06 22.82 -9.54
C PRO A 15 11.68 21.72 -10.42
N ASN A 16 13.00 21.76 -10.63
CA ASN A 16 13.76 20.76 -11.38
C ASN A 16 14.37 19.66 -10.51
N ALA A 17 14.20 19.70 -9.19
CA ALA A 17 14.72 18.67 -8.31
C ALA A 17 14.13 17.30 -8.69
N SER A 18 14.98 16.29 -8.72
CA SER A 18 14.64 14.88 -8.92
C SER A 18 15.04 14.06 -7.68
N LEU A 19 14.54 12.83 -7.57
CA LEU A 19 14.80 11.99 -6.41
C LEU A 19 16.30 11.72 -6.20
N ASP A 20 17.07 11.57 -7.27
CA ASP A 20 18.51 11.31 -7.26
C ASP A 20 19.37 12.54 -6.94
N GLU A 21 18.81 13.75 -7.06
CA GLU A 21 19.47 15.01 -6.68
C GLU A 21 19.01 15.54 -5.32
N ASP A 22 17.90 15.03 -4.77
CA ASP A 22 17.38 15.46 -3.48
C ASP A 22 18.26 14.93 -2.34
N SER A 23 18.87 15.86 -1.60
CA SER A 23 19.75 15.57 -0.46
C SER A 23 19.11 14.76 0.66
N ARG A 24 17.78 14.64 0.68
CA ARG A 24 17.04 13.85 1.66
C ARG A 24 17.03 12.37 1.31
N THR A 25 17.16 12.00 0.03
CA THR A 25 17.10 10.61 -0.43
C THR A 25 18.24 9.79 0.16
N ASP A 26 17.94 8.56 0.60
CA ASP A 26 18.97 7.63 1.06
C ASP A 26 19.98 7.39 -0.10
N PRO A 27 21.26 7.71 0.08
CA PRO A 27 22.25 7.66 -0.99
C PRO A 27 22.45 6.25 -1.56
N ARG A 28 22.08 5.20 -0.81
CA ARG A 28 22.12 3.81 -1.29
C ARG A 28 21.09 3.56 -2.39
N ILE A 29 19.90 4.17 -2.27
CA ILE A 29 18.86 4.12 -3.31
C ILE A 29 19.38 4.81 -4.58
N ILE A 30 19.98 6.00 -4.44
CA ILE A 30 20.57 6.73 -5.57
C ILE A 30 21.62 5.88 -6.31
N GLN A 31 22.53 5.25 -5.56
CA GLN A 31 23.57 4.39 -6.12
C GLN A 31 22.99 3.17 -6.84
N ALA A 32 21.97 2.52 -6.26
CA ALA A 32 21.32 1.38 -6.86
C ALA A 32 20.62 1.74 -8.19
N LEU A 33 19.94 2.89 -8.22
CA LEU A 33 19.26 3.39 -9.41
C LEU A 33 20.26 3.76 -10.52
N ALA A 34 21.36 4.42 -10.16
CA ALA A 34 22.42 4.75 -11.11
C ALA A 34 23.03 3.48 -11.77
N ALA A 35 23.12 2.38 -11.02
CA ALA A 35 23.64 1.11 -11.52
C ALA A 35 22.74 0.41 -12.55
N VAL A 36 21.44 0.73 -12.57
CA VAL A 36 20.45 0.16 -13.51
C VAL A 36 20.02 1.12 -14.62
N GLY A 37 20.67 2.29 -14.74
CA GLY A 37 20.38 3.27 -15.78
C GLY A 37 19.35 4.34 -15.40
N GLY A 38 19.03 4.49 -14.11
CA GLY A 38 18.10 5.50 -13.58
C GLY A 38 16.62 5.14 -13.75
N PHE A 39 15.74 6.10 -13.46
CA PHE A 39 14.29 5.99 -13.69
C PHE A 39 13.92 6.38 -15.13
N ALA A 40 14.48 5.71 -16.13
CA ALA A 40 13.96 5.92 -17.48
C ALA A 40 12.50 5.47 -17.50
N ASP A 41 11.60 6.35 -17.96
CA ASP A 41 10.18 6.02 -18.15
C ASP A 41 10.10 4.86 -19.16
N ALA A 42 9.90 3.66 -18.63
CA ALA A 42 9.80 2.46 -19.45
C ALA A 42 8.43 2.37 -20.15
N VAL A 43 7.49 3.24 -19.78
CA VAL A 43 6.19 3.46 -20.40
C VAL A 43 6.02 4.95 -20.70
N GLU A 44 5.47 5.30 -21.86
CA GLU A 44 5.24 6.70 -22.21
C GLU A 44 4.35 7.41 -21.16
N PRO A 45 4.73 8.61 -20.69
CA PRO A 45 3.95 9.35 -19.72
C PRO A 45 2.52 9.62 -20.18
N ILE A 46 1.55 9.44 -19.28
CA ILE A 46 0.13 9.68 -19.53
C ILE A 46 -0.29 11.08 -19.08
N GLY A 47 -1.17 11.72 -19.85
CA GLY A 47 -1.79 12.99 -19.47
C GLY A 47 -2.92 12.81 -18.45
N SER A 48 -3.09 13.76 -17.53
CA SER A 48 -4.16 13.72 -16.52
C SER A 48 -5.58 13.75 -17.13
N ASP A 49 -5.71 14.26 -18.35
CA ASP A 49 -6.95 14.36 -19.12
C ASP A 49 -7.17 13.19 -20.11
N ALA A 50 -6.30 12.19 -20.12
CA ALA A 50 -6.38 11.03 -21.02
C ALA A 50 -7.74 10.31 -20.96
N ALA A 51 -8.18 9.68 -22.06
CA ALA A 51 -9.45 8.95 -22.07
C ALA A 51 -9.36 7.68 -21.21
N TYR A 52 -10.50 7.14 -20.78
CA TYR A 52 -10.55 5.93 -19.96
C TYR A 52 -9.81 4.74 -20.61
N GLU A 53 -10.00 4.53 -21.92
CA GLU A 53 -9.34 3.45 -22.65
C GLU A 53 -7.81 3.64 -22.73
N ASP A 54 -7.34 4.88 -22.84
CA ASP A 54 -5.91 5.19 -22.80
C ASP A 54 -5.33 4.93 -21.40
N CYS A 55 -6.09 5.25 -20.34
CA CYS A 55 -5.70 4.92 -18.98
C CYS A 55 -5.61 3.40 -18.77
N LEU A 56 -6.56 2.62 -19.28
CA LEU A 56 -6.51 1.15 -19.21
C LEU A 56 -5.29 0.59 -19.95
N ALA A 57 -5.02 1.09 -21.16
CA ALA A 57 -3.87 0.67 -21.95
C ALA A 57 -2.55 1.02 -21.27
N TYR A 58 -2.43 2.23 -20.71
CA TYR A 58 -1.29 2.66 -19.91
C TYR A 58 -1.07 1.75 -18.71
N CYS A 59 -2.13 1.44 -17.97
CA CYS A 59 -2.07 0.55 -16.81
C CYS A 59 -1.54 -0.84 -17.20
N MET A 60 -2.08 -1.43 -18.27
CA MET A 60 -1.60 -2.73 -18.76
C MET A 60 -0.11 -2.67 -19.16
N ALA A 61 0.30 -1.65 -19.93
CA ALA A 61 1.68 -1.48 -20.35
C ALA A 61 2.64 -1.31 -19.16
N PHE A 62 2.21 -0.58 -18.13
CA PHE A 62 2.96 -0.41 -16.89
C PHE A 62 3.16 -1.74 -16.17
N GLU A 63 2.11 -2.53 -16.00
CA GLU A 63 2.20 -3.82 -15.33
C GLU A 63 3.06 -4.83 -16.10
N GLU A 64 2.91 -4.90 -17.43
CA GLU A 64 3.75 -5.75 -18.28
C GLU A 64 5.22 -5.38 -18.19
N THR A 65 5.51 -4.09 -18.17
CA THR A 65 6.88 -3.56 -18.05
C THR A 65 7.49 -3.87 -16.68
N ALA A 66 6.73 -3.67 -15.60
CA ALA A 66 7.15 -4.04 -14.26
C ALA A 66 7.43 -5.55 -14.15
N ALA A 67 6.59 -6.39 -14.80
CA ALA A 67 6.74 -7.83 -14.78
C ALA A 67 8.01 -8.35 -15.47
N LEU A 68 8.68 -7.55 -16.31
CA LEU A 68 9.97 -7.92 -16.92
C LEU A 68 11.07 -8.17 -15.87
N ALA A 69 11.00 -7.49 -14.73
CA ALA A 69 11.95 -7.69 -13.63
C ALA A 69 11.64 -8.95 -12.80
N ASN A 70 10.42 -9.51 -12.91
CA ASN A 70 9.96 -10.59 -12.02
C ASN A 70 10.90 -11.81 -12.00
N PRO A 71 11.41 -12.34 -13.13
CA PRO A 71 12.31 -13.50 -13.10
C PRO A 71 13.59 -13.24 -12.29
N ILE A 72 14.18 -12.05 -12.44
CA ILE A 72 15.39 -11.65 -11.71
C ILE A 72 15.08 -11.46 -10.23
N LEU A 73 13.98 -10.77 -9.91
CA LEU A 73 13.54 -10.56 -8.54
C LEU A 73 13.26 -11.88 -7.82
N ARG A 74 12.58 -12.84 -8.47
CA ARG A 74 12.35 -14.19 -7.90
C ARG A 74 13.66 -14.92 -7.64
N ALA A 75 14.60 -14.87 -8.58
CA ALA A 75 15.91 -15.52 -8.43
C ALA A 75 16.75 -14.91 -7.30
N ALA A 76 16.54 -13.63 -6.99
CA ALA A 76 17.21 -12.92 -5.92
C ALA A 76 16.55 -13.08 -4.53
N MET A 77 15.34 -13.66 -4.45
CA MET A 77 14.67 -13.85 -3.17
C MET A 77 15.47 -14.78 -2.25
N PRO A 78 15.60 -14.45 -0.95
CA PRO A 78 16.24 -15.34 0.01
C PRO A 78 15.40 -16.61 0.16
N ILE A 79 16.07 -17.75 0.34
CA ILE A 79 15.40 -19.00 0.72
C ILE A 79 15.22 -18.97 2.24
N LEU A 80 13.96 -19.00 2.68
CA LEU A 80 13.59 -18.97 4.10
C LEU A 80 13.08 -20.35 4.53
N ASP A 81 14.01 -21.19 5.02
CA ASP A 81 13.71 -22.57 5.44
C ASP A 81 12.80 -22.67 6.67
N SER A 82 12.60 -21.57 7.38
CA SER A 82 11.76 -21.42 8.56
C SER A 82 10.26 -21.36 8.24
N ILE A 83 9.88 -21.07 7.00
CA ILE A 83 8.48 -20.82 6.61
C ILE A 83 7.94 -21.84 5.62
N THR A 84 6.61 -21.88 5.50
CA THR A 84 5.88 -22.61 4.46
C THR A 84 4.84 -21.70 3.85
N SER A 85 4.58 -21.88 2.55
CA SER A 85 3.54 -21.17 1.80
C SER A 85 2.54 -22.15 1.20
N SER A 86 1.27 -21.79 1.16
CA SER A 86 0.19 -22.53 0.49
C SER A 86 -0.86 -21.57 -0.07
N THR A 87 -1.62 -22.00 -1.08
CA THR A 87 -2.75 -21.23 -1.60
C THR A 87 -4.06 -21.90 -1.19
N GLU A 88 -5.01 -21.11 -0.69
CA GLU A 88 -6.38 -21.54 -0.43
C GLU A 88 -7.34 -20.66 -1.24
N THR A 89 -8.27 -21.28 -1.97
CA THR A 89 -9.26 -20.54 -2.78
C THR A 89 -10.57 -20.46 -2.03
N ILE A 90 -11.12 -19.25 -1.91
CA ILE A 90 -12.40 -18.99 -1.27
C ILE A 90 -13.41 -18.43 -2.29
N THR A 91 -14.69 -18.45 -1.93
CA THR A 91 -15.75 -17.87 -2.74
C THR A 91 -16.06 -16.45 -2.23
N GLY A 92 -15.98 -15.47 -3.11
CA GLY A 92 -16.35 -14.09 -2.88
C GLY A 92 -17.85 -13.83 -2.99
N VAL A 93 -18.25 -12.58 -2.75
CA VAL A 93 -19.66 -12.16 -2.68
C VAL A 93 -20.42 -12.32 -4.02
N ASP A 94 -19.71 -12.32 -5.15
CA ASP A 94 -20.29 -12.48 -6.49
C ASP A 94 -20.09 -13.90 -7.05
N ASP A 95 -19.91 -14.89 -6.17
CA ASP A 95 -19.50 -16.27 -6.51
C ASP A 95 -18.14 -16.36 -7.25
N ASN A 96 -17.33 -15.30 -7.19
CA ASN A 96 -15.98 -15.28 -7.75
C ASN A 96 -15.00 -16.08 -6.88
N GLU A 97 -13.97 -16.65 -7.49
CA GLU A 97 -12.87 -17.25 -6.75
C GLU A 97 -11.89 -16.17 -6.29
N ILE A 98 -11.44 -16.25 -5.03
CA ILE A 98 -10.40 -15.38 -4.46
C ILE A 98 -9.30 -16.29 -3.93
N ASN A 99 -8.08 -16.12 -4.44
CA ASN A 99 -6.92 -16.85 -3.93
C ASN A 99 -6.34 -16.16 -2.71
N LEU A 100 -6.07 -16.94 -1.67
CA LEU A 100 -5.41 -16.53 -0.45
C LEU A 100 -4.04 -17.21 -0.37
N HIS A 101 -2.98 -16.41 -0.47
CA HIS A 101 -1.60 -16.89 -0.33
C HIS A 101 -1.20 -16.85 1.14
N ILE A 102 -1.18 -18.01 1.78
CA ILE A 102 -0.93 -18.17 3.21
C ILE A 102 0.55 -18.50 3.43
N HIS A 103 1.26 -17.62 4.11
CA HIS A 103 2.67 -17.77 4.51
C HIS A 103 2.74 -17.85 6.03
N ARG A 104 3.51 -18.80 6.57
CA ARG A 104 3.62 -18.98 8.03
C ARG A 104 4.91 -19.71 8.44
N PRO A 105 5.36 -19.58 9.69
CA PRO A 105 6.39 -20.44 10.26
C PRO A 105 6.02 -21.94 10.16
N LYS A 106 7.00 -22.80 9.87
CA LYS A 106 6.85 -24.27 9.88
C LYS A 106 6.51 -24.82 11.27
N SER A 107 7.00 -24.15 12.31
CA SER A 107 6.76 -24.50 13.72
C SER A 107 6.49 -23.26 14.55
N SER A 108 5.51 -23.35 15.45
CA SER A 108 5.21 -22.33 16.46
C SER A 108 4.68 -22.98 17.74
N ASP A 109 5.11 -22.49 18.90
CA ASP A 109 4.68 -23.02 20.21
C ASP A 109 3.31 -22.48 20.67
N GLY A 110 2.55 -21.84 19.78
CA GLY A 110 1.27 -21.24 20.09
C GLY A 110 0.60 -20.57 18.89
N ARG A 111 -0.44 -19.78 19.20
CA ARG A 111 -1.12 -18.93 18.22
C ARG A 111 -0.25 -17.73 17.86
N LEU A 112 -0.27 -17.32 16.61
CA LEU A 112 0.53 -16.23 16.08
C LEU A 112 -0.36 -15.05 15.64
N PRO A 113 0.12 -13.80 15.71
CA PRO A 113 -0.56 -12.69 15.05
C PRO A 113 -0.67 -12.94 13.55
N CYS A 114 -1.79 -12.53 12.96
CA CYS A 114 -2.04 -12.64 11.53
C CYS A 114 -2.06 -11.28 10.87
N ILE A 115 -1.37 -11.17 9.74
CA ILE A 115 -1.46 -10.04 8.82
C ILE A 115 -2.29 -10.47 7.62
N VAL A 116 -3.47 -9.88 7.44
CA VAL A 116 -4.20 -9.93 6.17
C VAL A 116 -3.58 -8.85 5.29
N HIS A 117 -2.77 -9.26 4.31
CA HIS A 117 -1.99 -8.37 3.46
C HIS A 117 -2.76 -8.05 2.18
N THR A 118 -3.02 -6.76 1.96
CA THR A 118 -3.58 -6.21 0.72
C THR A 118 -2.45 -5.47 -0.01
N HIS A 119 -2.09 -5.93 -1.21
CA HIS A 119 -0.95 -5.37 -1.96
C HIS A 119 -1.25 -3.99 -2.59
N GLY A 120 -0.18 -3.27 -2.93
CA GLY A 120 -0.20 -2.00 -3.65
C GLY A 120 -0.58 -2.13 -5.13
N GLY A 121 -0.30 -1.09 -5.92
CA GLY A 121 -0.71 -1.01 -7.33
C GLY A 121 -1.97 -0.16 -7.58
N GLY A 122 -2.27 0.76 -6.65
CA GLY A 122 -3.36 1.74 -6.81
C GLY A 122 -4.75 1.14 -6.91
N MET A 123 -4.97 -0.08 -6.39
CA MET A 123 -6.19 -0.89 -6.54
C MET A 123 -6.51 -1.27 -8.00
N VAL A 124 -5.55 -1.06 -8.91
CA VAL A 124 -5.74 -1.15 -10.36
C VAL A 124 -4.76 -2.14 -11.00
N LEU A 125 -3.57 -2.35 -10.43
CA LEU A 125 -2.49 -3.13 -11.05
C LEU A 125 -1.81 -4.06 -10.06
N MET A 126 -0.93 -4.92 -10.61
CA MET A 126 -0.09 -5.88 -9.89
C MET A 126 -0.88 -7.05 -9.30
N THR A 127 -0.18 -8.10 -8.89
CA THR A 127 -0.77 -9.29 -8.29
C THR A 127 -0.11 -9.61 -6.96
N ALA A 128 -0.80 -10.25 -6.01
CA ALA A 128 -0.18 -10.71 -4.76
C ALA A 128 0.90 -11.76 -5.03
N GLU A 129 0.89 -12.40 -6.20
CA GLU A 129 1.95 -13.31 -6.66
C GLU A 129 3.23 -12.61 -7.13
N ASP A 130 3.22 -11.28 -7.34
CA ASP A 130 4.41 -10.57 -7.78
C ASP A 130 5.53 -10.66 -6.73
N PRO A 131 6.81 -10.82 -7.15
CA PRO A 131 7.91 -11.17 -6.25
C PRO A 131 8.12 -10.22 -5.06
N PRO A 132 7.97 -8.88 -5.20
CA PRO A 132 8.06 -7.98 -4.04
C PRO A 132 7.07 -8.32 -2.93
N PHE A 133 5.82 -8.66 -3.28
CA PHE A 133 4.79 -8.98 -2.28
C PHE A 133 4.96 -10.39 -1.71
N VAL A 134 5.38 -11.37 -2.52
CA VAL A 134 5.75 -12.70 -2.01
C VAL A 134 6.88 -12.56 -0.98
N ARG A 135 7.95 -11.83 -1.33
CA ARG A 135 9.07 -11.58 -0.42
C ARG A 135 8.65 -10.84 0.85
N TRP A 136 7.75 -9.87 0.74
CA TRP A 136 7.20 -9.15 1.88
C TRP A 136 6.46 -10.09 2.84
N ARG A 137 5.57 -10.93 2.32
CA ARG A 137 4.83 -11.91 3.12
C ARG A 137 5.74 -12.96 3.73
N ASP A 138 6.73 -13.44 2.98
CA ASP A 138 7.73 -14.38 3.47
C ASP A 138 8.52 -13.79 4.66
N SER A 139 8.95 -12.53 4.53
CA SER A 139 9.75 -11.87 5.57
C SER A 139 8.93 -11.57 6.84
N LEU A 140 7.65 -11.20 6.68
CA LEU A 140 6.72 -11.09 7.80
C LEU A 140 6.48 -12.46 8.47
N ALA A 141 6.31 -13.52 7.67
CA ALA A 141 6.13 -14.86 8.20
C ALA A 141 7.36 -15.37 8.95
N ASP A 142 8.57 -15.09 8.44
CA ASP A 142 9.84 -15.42 9.09
C ASP A 142 10.00 -14.72 10.44
N MET A 143 9.43 -13.52 10.60
CA MET A 143 9.37 -12.80 11.87
C MET A 143 8.38 -13.41 12.88
N GLY A 144 7.64 -14.46 12.51
CA GLY A 144 6.72 -15.16 13.40
C GLY A 144 5.26 -14.73 13.29
N MET A 145 4.82 -14.31 12.11
CA MET A 145 3.41 -13.99 11.81
C MET A 145 2.79 -15.04 10.86
N VAL A 146 1.48 -15.23 10.94
CA VAL A 146 0.73 -15.79 9.81
C VAL A 146 0.43 -14.63 8.86
N VAL A 147 0.65 -14.81 7.56
CA VAL A 147 0.43 -13.74 6.58
C VAL A 147 -0.42 -14.28 5.45
N ILE A 148 -1.53 -13.59 5.16
CA ILE A 148 -2.50 -13.99 4.15
C ILE A 148 -2.53 -12.89 3.09
N GLY A 149 -1.85 -13.10 1.98
CA GLY A 149 -1.93 -12.24 0.80
C GLY A 149 -3.23 -12.48 0.05
N VAL A 150 -4.00 -11.42 -0.16
CA VAL A 150 -5.28 -11.49 -0.87
C VAL A 150 -5.07 -11.18 -2.36
N GLU A 151 -5.40 -12.12 -3.24
CA GLU A 151 -5.42 -11.93 -4.69
C GLU A 151 -6.79 -11.35 -5.10
N PHE A 152 -6.99 -10.06 -4.83
CA PHE A 152 -8.26 -9.38 -5.11
C PHE A 152 -8.37 -8.97 -6.59
N ARG A 153 -9.60 -8.81 -7.10
CA ARG A 153 -9.84 -8.24 -8.44
C ARG A 153 -9.36 -6.80 -8.52
N ASN A 154 -8.68 -6.45 -9.60
CA ASN A 154 -8.15 -5.11 -9.85
C ASN A 154 -9.06 -4.27 -10.74
N GLY A 155 -8.94 -2.94 -10.63
CA GLY A 155 -9.59 -2.00 -11.57
C GLY A 155 -9.12 -2.18 -13.03
N GLY A 156 -7.87 -2.58 -13.25
CA GLY A 156 -7.27 -2.77 -14.57
C GLY A 156 -6.23 -3.89 -14.56
N GLY A 157 -5.35 -3.91 -15.56
CA GLY A 157 -4.22 -4.84 -15.60
C GLY A 157 -4.63 -6.32 -15.74
N ARG A 158 -3.74 -7.23 -15.32
CA ARG A 158 -3.90 -8.69 -15.46
C ARG A 158 -5.10 -9.28 -14.73
N LEU A 159 -5.50 -8.65 -13.62
CA LEU A 159 -6.67 -9.04 -12.81
C LEU A 159 -7.88 -8.12 -13.05
N GLY A 160 -7.85 -7.31 -14.12
CA GLY A 160 -8.89 -6.35 -14.47
C GLY A 160 -9.91 -6.86 -15.48
N ASN A 161 -10.95 -6.09 -15.79
CA ASN A 161 -11.21 -4.69 -15.38
C ASN A 161 -12.42 -4.63 -14.43
N HIS A 162 -12.18 -4.63 -13.13
CA HIS A 162 -13.22 -4.66 -12.10
C HIS A 162 -13.17 -3.37 -11.25
N PRO A 163 -13.92 -2.32 -11.61
CA PRO A 163 -13.96 -1.07 -10.85
C PRO A 163 -14.39 -1.26 -9.39
N PHE A 164 -14.20 -0.20 -8.59
CA PHE A 164 -14.77 -0.12 -7.25
C PHE A 164 -16.27 -0.51 -7.25
N PRO A 165 -16.74 -1.36 -6.32
CA PRO A 165 -16.06 -1.86 -5.11
C PRO A 165 -15.52 -3.30 -5.21
N ALA A 166 -15.23 -3.84 -6.40
CA ALA A 166 -14.90 -5.27 -6.57
C ALA A 166 -13.75 -5.76 -5.67
N GLY A 167 -12.57 -5.15 -5.78
CA GLY A 167 -11.41 -5.53 -4.96
C GLY A 167 -11.61 -5.29 -3.45
N LEU A 168 -12.39 -4.26 -3.08
CA LEU A 168 -12.74 -4.00 -1.67
C LEU A 168 -13.61 -5.12 -1.10
N ASN A 169 -14.59 -5.61 -1.87
CA ASN A 169 -15.43 -6.73 -1.47
C ASN A 169 -14.59 -8.00 -1.33
N ASP A 170 -13.67 -8.27 -2.26
CA ASP A 170 -12.79 -9.43 -2.16
C ASP A 170 -11.89 -9.39 -0.90
N CYS A 171 -11.36 -8.20 -0.56
CA CYS A 171 -10.61 -8.00 0.69
C CYS A 171 -11.46 -8.22 1.95
N ALA A 172 -12.72 -7.77 1.93
CA ALA A 172 -13.64 -7.99 3.05
C ALA A 172 -13.98 -9.48 3.24
N GLU A 173 -14.22 -10.22 2.15
CA GLU A 173 -14.47 -11.66 2.21
C GLU A 173 -13.24 -12.43 2.71
N ALA A 174 -12.05 -12.09 2.22
CA ALA A 174 -10.80 -12.68 2.69
C ALA A 174 -10.56 -12.47 4.21
N LEU A 175 -10.86 -11.27 4.71
CA LEU A 175 -10.72 -10.96 6.13
C LEU A 175 -11.75 -11.74 6.98
N GLN A 176 -13.03 -11.73 6.60
CA GLN A 176 -14.06 -12.45 7.33
C GLN A 176 -13.83 -13.97 7.33
N TRP A 177 -13.34 -14.49 6.21
CA TRP A 177 -12.90 -15.87 6.11
C TRP A 177 -11.74 -16.16 7.07
N THR A 178 -10.75 -15.26 7.15
CA THR A 178 -9.60 -15.38 8.07
C THR A 178 -10.07 -15.45 9.51
N TYR A 179 -10.99 -14.55 9.90
CA TYR A 179 -11.59 -14.55 11.24
C TYR A 179 -12.31 -15.86 11.57
N THR A 180 -13.13 -16.34 10.64
CA THR A 180 -13.88 -17.61 10.80
C THR A 180 -12.95 -18.82 10.93
N ASN A 181 -11.76 -18.75 10.31
CA ASN A 181 -10.77 -19.83 10.31
C ASN A 181 -9.66 -19.65 11.35
N ARG A 182 -9.74 -18.67 12.25
CA ARG A 182 -8.65 -18.32 13.18
C ARG A 182 -8.14 -19.48 14.04
N GLU A 183 -9.00 -20.42 14.44
CA GLU A 183 -8.59 -21.61 15.20
C GLU A 183 -7.79 -22.57 14.32
N ARG A 184 -8.28 -22.86 13.11
CA ARG A 184 -7.60 -23.72 12.13
C ARG A 184 -6.24 -23.15 11.73
N LEU A 185 -6.17 -21.83 11.58
CA LEU A 185 -4.96 -21.13 11.19
C LEU A 185 -4.02 -20.88 12.38
N GLY A 186 -4.45 -21.09 13.63
CA GLY A 186 -3.66 -20.83 14.83
C GLY A 186 -3.35 -19.34 15.00
N ILE A 187 -4.34 -18.47 14.82
CA ILE A 187 -4.19 -17.00 14.81
C ILE A 187 -4.63 -16.39 16.13
N SER A 188 -3.82 -15.54 16.77
CA SER A 188 -4.16 -14.82 18.01
C SER A 188 -4.94 -13.54 17.73
N SER A 189 -4.44 -12.70 16.83
CA SER A 189 -4.99 -11.40 16.44
C SER A 189 -4.98 -11.24 14.91
N ILE A 190 -5.86 -10.41 14.36
CA ILE A 190 -5.96 -10.10 12.93
C ILE A 190 -5.69 -8.62 12.73
N VAL A 191 -4.60 -8.32 12.05
CA VAL A 191 -4.26 -6.99 11.56
C VAL A 191 -4.43 -6.98 10.05
N ILE A 192 -5.19 -6.02 9.53
CA ILE A 192 -5.18 -5.75 8.08
C ILE A 192 -4.08 -4.74 7.77
N SER A 193 -3.25 -5.04 6.77
CA SER A 193 -2.11 -4.22 6.41
C SER A 193 -1.85 -4.20 4.91
N GLY A 194 -1.37 -3.07 4.41
CA GLY A 194 -1.02 -2.91 3.02
C GLY A 194 -0.36 -1.57 2.76
N GLU A 195 0.26 -1.47 1.60
CA GLU A 195 0.97 -0.30 1.14
C GLU A 195 0.29 0.36 -0.06
N SER A 196 0.37 1.69 -0.17
CA SER A 196 -0.16 2.42 -1.32
C SER A 196 -1.67 2.15 -1.51
N GLY A 197 -2.07 1.60 -2.66
CA GLY A 197 -3.44 1.15 -2.89
C GLY A 197 -3.90 0.02 -1.95
N GLY A 198 -2.98 -0.82 -1.48
CA GLY A 198 -3.23 -1.76 -0.40
C GLY A 198 -3.47 -1.06 0.93
N GLY A 199 -2.77 0.05 1.18
CA GLY A 199 -3.04 0.93 2.32
C GLY A 199 -4.46 1.52 2.26
N ASN A 200 -4.93 1.88 1.06
CA ASN A 200 -6.33 2.27 0.84
C ASN A 200 -7.29 1.13 1.18
N LEU A 201 -7.11 -0.04 0.58
CA LEU A 201 -7.99 -1.20 0.81
C LEU A 201 -7.99 -1.62 2.28
N SER A 202 -6.85 -1.59 2.98
CA SER A 202 -6.78 -1.85 4.42
C SER A 202 -7.67 -0.91 5.24
N LEU A 203 -7.60 0.39 4.96
CA LEU A 203 -8.41 1.41 5.63
C LEU A 203 -9.89 1.26 5.24
N ALA A 204 -10.19 1.10 3.96
CA ALA A 204 -11.54 0.98 3.42
C ALA A 204 -12.25 -0.30 3.88
N THR A 205 -11.57 -1.45 3.93
CA THR A 205 -12.11 -2.69 4.47
C THR A 205 -12.49 -2.52 5.95
N THR A 206 -11.68 -1.78 6.71
CA THR A 206 -11.99 -1.49 8.12
C THR A 206 -13.20 -0.55 8.26
N LEU A 207 -13.31 0.46 7.40
CA LEU A 207 -14.49 1.34 7.34
C LEU A 207 -15.76 0.55 6.96
N LYS A 208 -15.66 -0.34 5.96
CA LYS A 208 -16.73 -1.24 5.53
C LYS A 208 -17.16 -2.16 6.67
N ALA A 209 -16.19 -2.74 7.41
CA ALA A 209 -16.45 -3.58 8.57
C ALA A 209 -17.29 -2.89 9.64
N LYS A 210 -17.01 -1.61 9.90
CA LYS A 210 -17.82 -0.79 10.79
C LYS A 210 -19.22 -0.56 10.24
N GLN A 211 -19.34 -0.16 8.97
CA GLN A 211 -20.64 0.10 8.33
C GLN A 211 -21.54 -1.15 8.32
N GLU A 212 -20.95 -2.33 8.17
CA GLU A 212 -21.66 -3.61 8.05
C GLU A 212 -21.77 -4.40 9.37
N GLY A 213 -21.18 -3.89 10.46
CA GLY A 213 -21.37 -4.44 11.81
C GLY A 213 -20.49 -5.64 12.17
N TRP A 214 -19.37 -5.85 11.47
CA TRP A 214 -18.41 -6.93 11.74
C TRP A 214 -17.01 -6.42 12.14
N LEU A 215 -16.89 -5.16 12.57
CA LEU A 215 -15.64 -4.54 13.00
C LEU A 215 -14.87 -5.32 14.08
N ASN A 216 -15.56 -6.11 14.90
CA ASN A 216 -14.95 -6.96 15.94
C ASN A 216 -14.06 -8.10 15.37
N GLN A 217 -13.97 -8.23 14.06
CA GLN A 217 -13.10 -9.19 13.38
C GLN A 217 -11.72 -8.61 13.04
N ILE A 218 -11.50 -7.32 13.30
CA ILE A 218 -10.26 -6.59 13.03
C ILE A 218 -9.69 -6.07 14.35
N ASP A 219 -8.54 -6.60 14.77
CA ASP A 219 -7.90 -6.19 16.01
C ASP A 219 -7.04 -4.93 15.82
N GLY A 220 -6.54 -4.68 14.61
CA GLY A 220 -5.76 -3.48 14.30
C GLY A 220 -5.54 -3.25 12.81
N VAL A 221 -5.05 -2.06 12.46
CA VAL A 221 -4.78 -1.66 11.07
C VAL A 221 -3.39 -1.07 10.93
N TYR A 222 -2.62 -1.51 9.94
CA TYR A 222 -1.30 -0.98 9.64
C TYR A 222 -1.21 -0.56 8.17
N ALA A 223 -1.46 0.72 7.89
CA ALA A 223 -1.47 1.27 6.54
C ALA A 223 -0.14 1.97 6.24
N MET A 224 0.53 1.56 5.17
CA MET A 224 1.81 2.12 4.71
C MET A 224 1.59 2.97 3.47
N CYS A 225 2.24 4.13 3.40
CA CYS A 225 2.17 5.11 2.30
C CYS A 225 0.80 5.18 1.62
N PRO A 226 -0.31 5.36 2.37
CA PRO A 226 -1.65 5.07 1.87
C PRO A 226 -2.05 6.00 0.72
N TYR A 227 -2.59 5.42 -0.36
CA TYR A 227 -3.08 6.10 -1.57
C TYR A 227 -4.59 6.36 -1.50
N ILE A 228 -5.00 7.46 -0.88
CA ILE A 228 -6.34 7.60 -0.29
C ILE A 228 -7.07 8.90 -0.63
N SER A 229 -6.43 9.90 -1.25
CA SER A 229 -7.11 11.17 -1.58
C SER A 229 -7.97 11.09 -2.84
N GLY A 230 -7.50 10.41 -3.88
CA GLY A 230 -8.17 10.36 -5.19
C GLY A 230 -8.14 11.69 -5.97
N CYS A 231 -7.48 12.73 -5.45
CA CYS A 231 -7.55 14.09 -6.01
C CYS A 231 -6.31 14.48 -6.83
N TYR A 232 -5.62 13.53 -7.47
CA TYR A 232 -4.32 13.80 -8.12
C TYR A 232 -4.43 14.58 -9.44
N ALA A 233 -5.57 14.52 -10.13
CA ALA A 233 -5.81 15.34 -11.32
C ALA A 233 -5.92 16.84 -10.98
N ASN A 234 -6.36 17.16 -9.76
CA ASN A 234 -6.52 18.51 -9.24
C ASN A 234 -6.04 18.53 -7.78
N PRO A 235 -4.72 18.44 -7.54
CA PRO A 235 -4.18 18.28 -6.20
C PRO A 235 -4.57 19.46 -5.31
N SER A 236 -4.84 19.17 -4.04
CA SER A 236 -5.16 20.20 -3.06
C SER A 236 -3.89 20.93 -2.63
N GLU A 237 -3.95 22.27 -2.53
CA GLU A 237 -2.86 23.07 -1.95
C GLU A 237 -2.55 22.72 -0.47
N GLN A 238 -3.44 21.98 0.20
CA GLN A 238 -3.22 21.49 1.57
C GLN A 238 -2.36 20.22 1.62
N LEU A 239 -2.18 19.53 0.49
CA LEU A 239 -1.36 18.33 0.34
C LEU A 239 -0.06 18.71 -0.38
N LEU A 240 0.80 19.48 0.31
CA LEU A 240 2.01 20.04 -0.27
C LEU A 240 2.97 18.98 -0.82
N SER A 241 2.99 17.77 -0.24
CA SER A 241 3.79 16.65 -0.73
C SER A 241 3.49 16.30 -2.20
N LEU A 242 2.25 16.47 -2.67
CA LEU A 242 1.88 16.24 -4.08
C LEU A 242 2.58 17.20 -5.05
N TYR A 243 3.10 18.33 -4.57
CA TYR A 243 3.91 19.26 -5.35
C TYR A 243 5.39 19.08 -5.05
N GLU A 244 5.74 18.90 -3.77
CA GLU A 244 7.11 18.75 -3.27
C GLU A 244 7.84 17.55 -3.86
N ASN A 245 7.15 16.42 -3.96
CA ASN A 245 7.73 15.14 -4.35
C ASN A 245 7.09 14.61 -5.65
N ASN A 246 6.44 15.48 -6.45
CA ASN A 246 5.83 15.06 -7.71
C ASN A 246 6.88 14.53 -8.69
N GLY A 247 6.71 13.31 -9.21
CA GLY A 247 7.67 12.64 -10.08
C GLY A 247 8.78 11.91 -9.33
N TYR A 248 8.74 11.83 -8.00
CA TYR A 248 9.66 10.98 -7.23
C TYR A 248 9.08 9.57 -7.23
N MET A 249 9.43 8.78 -8.25
CA MET A 249 8.85 7.47 -8.62
C MET A 249 7.39 7.49 -9.07
N MET A 250 6.58 8.42 -8.58
CA MET A 250 5.20 8.60 -8.97
C MET A 250 4.88 10.07 -9.25
N ASP A 251 4.08 10.33 -10.28
CA ASP A 251 3.55 11.66 -10.56
C ASP A 251 2.01 11.70 -10.52
N CYS A 252 1.49 12.91 -10.38
CA CYS A 252 0.05 13.17 -10.28
C CYS A 252 -0.75 12.76 -11.53
N ALA A 253 -0.17 12.80 -12.72
CA ALA A 253 -0.87 12.44 -13.96
C ALA A 253 -1.05 10.93 -14.07
N MET A 254 0.00 10.16 -13.76
CA MET A 254 -0.08 8.70 -13.60
C MET A 254 -1.13 8.33 -12.54
N MET A 255 -1.10 8.96 -11.37
CA MET A 255 -2.07 8.67 -10.31
C MET A 255 -3.50 9.03 -10.72
N ALA A 256 -3.70 10.12 -11.46
CA ALA A 256 -5.01 10.48 -12.02
C ALA A 256 -5.54 9.44 -13.02
N ALA A 257 -4.66 8.80 -13.80
CA ALA A 257 -5.04 7.69 -14.67
C ALA A 257 -5.54 6.49 -13.85
N LEU A 258 -4.85 6.12 -12.78
CA LEU A 258 -5.27 5.04 -11.86
C LEU A 258 -6.64 5.36 -11.21
N VAL A 259 -6.87 6.61 -10.77
CA VAL A 259 -8.19 7.03 -10.26
C VAL A 259 -9.29 6.77 -11.28
N LYS A 260 -9.07 7.15 -12.54
CA LYS A 260 -10.05 6.98 -13.63
C LYS A 260 -10.33 5.51 -13.94
N VAL A 261 -9.34 4.64 -13.81
CA VAL A 261 -9.53 3.19 -13.97
C VAL A 261 -10.31 2.59 -12.79
N TYR A 262 -10.02 3.04 -11.56
CA TYR A 262 -10.67 2.53 -10.36
C TYR A 262 -12.14 2.96 -10.21
N ASP A 263 -12.46 4.21 -10.55
CA ASP A 263 -13.82 4.78 -10.54
C ASP A 263 -14.13 5.51 -11.86
N PRO A 264 -14.48 4.78 -12.93
CA PRO A 264 -14.66 5.35 -14.28
C PRO A 264 -15.75 6.43 -14.35
N SER A 265 -16.74 6.32 -13.48
CA SER A 265 -17.87 7.26 -13.39
C SER A 265 -17.59 8.48 -12.51
N ASN A 266 -16.51 8.44 -11.71
CA ASN A 266 -16.14 9.44 -10.71
C ASN A 266 -17.23 9.71 -9.64
N ASN A 267 -18.24 8.82 -9.53
CA ASN A 267 -19.34 8.96 -8.57
C ASN A 267 -18.92 8.67 -7.13
N ASN A 268 -17.73 8.09 -6.92
CA ASN A 268 -17.18 7.74 -5.62
C ASN A 268 -16.03 8.66 -5.18
N SER A 269 -15.81 9.78 -5.88
CA SER A 269 -14.73 10.74 -5.60
C SER A 269 -14.66 11.25 -4.15
N SER A 270 -15.79 11.27 -3.43
CA SER A 270 -15.84 11.60 -2.00
C SER A 270 -16.37 10.45 -1.13
N ASN A 271 -16.43 9.23 -1.66
CA ASN A 271 -16.87 8.06 -0.91
C ASN A 271 -15.69 7.53 -0.07
N PRO A 272 -15.79 7.50 1.28
CA PRO A 272 -14.69 7.05 2.13
C PRO A 272 -14.31 5.57 1.96
N LEU A 273 -15.16 4.76 1.32
CA LEU A 273 -14.81 3.38 0.97
C LEU A 273 -13.97 3.27 -0.30
N ALA A 274 -14.00 4.26 -1.19
CA ALA A 274 -13.11 4.33 -2.36
C ALA A 274 -11.85 5.15 -2.05
N TRP A 275 -12.02 6.24 -1.32
CA TRP A 275 -10.99 7.21 -0.99
C TRP A 275 -11.06 7.56 0.51
N PRO A 276 -10.43 6.75 1.38
CA PRO A 276 -10.48 6.91 2.84
C PRO A 276 -10.14 8.31 3.33
N TYR A 277 -9.35 9.09 2.60
CA TYR A 277 -9.07 10.48 2.95
C TYR A 277 -10.34 11.30 3.17
N HIS A 278 -11.47 10.98 2.54
CA HIS A 278 -12.74 11.70 2.68
C HIS A 278 -13.58 11.27 3.88
N ALA A 279 -13.11 10.32 4.68
CA ALA A 279 -13.79 9.91 5.92
C ALA A 279 -13.97 11.11 6.87
N LYS A 280 -15.16 11.15 7.49
CA LYS A 280 -15.51 12.08 8.56
C LYS A 280 -15.19 11.46 9.91
N LEU A 281 -15.15 12.29 10.97
CA LEU A 281 -14.88 11.80 12.32
C LEU A 281 -15.88 10.71 12.77
N GLU A 282 -17.15 10.81 12.36
CA GLU A 282 -18.18 9.81 12.64
C GLU A 282 -17.92 8.46 11.94
N ASP A 283 -17.33 8.47 10.75
CA ASP A 283 -16.91 7.25 10.04
C ASP A 283 -15.75 6.56 10.77
N LEU A 284 -14.88 7.34 11.43
CA LEU A 284 -13.67 6.85 12.09
C LEU A 284 -13.87 6.48 13.58
N ALA A 285 -14.87 7.05 14.25
CA ALA A 285 -15.04 6.86 15.69
C ALA A 285 -15.25 5.37 16.05
N GLY A 286 -14.48 4.85 17.00
CA GLY A 286 -14.58 3.45 17.43
C GLY A 286 -13.91 2.41 16.53
N LEU A 287 -13.15 2.85 15.50
CA LEU A 287 -12.23 1.96 14.79
C LEU A 287 -11.15 1.38 15.73
N PRO A 288 -10.59 0.20 15.44
CA PRO A 288 -9.51 -0.40 16.23
C PRO A 288 -8.22 0.42 16.19
N PRO A 289 -7.18 0.10 16.98
CA PRO A 289 -5.88 0.76 16.90
C PRO A 289 -5.31 0.81 15.47
N HIS A 290 -4.66 1.92 15.12
CA HIS A 290 -4.09 2.15 13.79
C HIS A 290 -2.62 2.55 13.85
N VAL A 291 -1.85 2.12 12.85
CA VAL A 291 -0.54 2.68 12.50
C VAL A 291 -0.60 3.23 11.08
N ILE A 292 -0.21 4.49 10.92
CA ILE A 292 -0.03 5.12 9.60
C ILE A 292 1.46 5.35 9.37
N SER A 293 2.06 4.59 8.46
CA SER A 293 3.44 4.81 8.03
C SER A 293 3.46 5.61 6.75
N VAL A 294 4.29 6.64 6.66
CA VAL A 294 4.50 7.41 5.42
C VAL A 294 5.99 7.45 5.08
N ASN A 295 6.32 7.66 3.82
CA ASN A 295 7.70 7.85 3.37
C ASN A 295 7.99 9.36 3.21
N GLU A 296 9.21 9.80 3.54
CA GLU A 296 9.58 11.22 3.55
C GLU A 296 9.48 11.89 2.17
N LEU A 297 9.95 11.19 1.13
CA LEU A 297 10.06 11.70 -0.24
C LEU A 297 8.93 11.18 -1.14
N ASP A 298 7.77 10.92 -0.56
CA ASP A 298 6.59 10.39 -1.24
C ASP A 298 5.56 11.52 -1.51
N PRO A 299 5.01 11.63 -2.73
CA PRO A 299 3.93 12.58 -3.00
C PRO A 299 2.68 12.33 -2.14
N LEU A 300 2.44 11.11 -1.66
CA LEU A 300 1.28 10.72 -0.83
C LEU A 300 1.49 10.95 0.67
N ARG A 301 2.66 11.46 1.08
CA ARG A 301 3.00 11.65 2.51
C ARG A 301 1.93 12.45 3.27
N ASP A 302 1.50 13.59 2.73
CA ASP A 302 0.64 14.50 3.47
C ASP A 302 -0.81 13.98 3.59
N GLU A 303 -1.30 13.19 2.63
CA GLU A 303 -2.64 12.60 2.74
C GLU A 303 -2.69 11.48 3.79
N GLY A 304 -1.64 10.67 3.89
CA GLY A 304 -1.47 9.72 5.00
C GLY A 304 -1.43 10.42 6.36
N LEU A 305 -0.61 11.47 6.50
CA LEU A 305 -0.57 12.27 7.74
C LEU A 305 -1.88 13.02 8.00
N GLY A 306 -2.63 13.39 6.97
CA GLY A 306 -3.97 13.95 7.06
C GLY A 306 -4.95 12.95 7.68
N TYR A 307 -4.96 11.71 7.17
CA TYR A 307 -5.81 10.64 7.70
C TYR A 307 -5.44 10.26 9.14
N TYR A 308 -4.14 10.18 9.47
CA TYR A 308 -3.65 10.04 10.84
C TYR A 308 -4.27 11.07 11.80
N ARG A 309 -4.27 12.35 11.41
CA ARG A 309 -4.86 13.43 12.23
C ARG A 309 -6.37 13.26 12.40
N LYS A 310 -7.07 12.77 11.36
CA LYS A 310 -8.51 12.48 11.44
C LYS A 310 -8.81 11.33 12.40
N LEU A 311 -8.02 10.25 12.38
CA LEU A 311 -8.14 9.13 13.32
C LEU A 311 -7.99 9.62 14.77
N LEU A 312 -6.96 10.42 15.05
CA LEU A 312 -6.78 11.04 16.37
C LEU A 312 -7.96 11.93 16.76
N GLY A 313 -8.45 12.76 15.84
CA GLY A 313 -9.61 13.62 16.07
C GLY A 313 -10.89 12.84 16.36
N ALA A 314 -10.99 11.59 15.90
CA ALA A 314 -12.11 10.68 16.17
C ALA A 314 -11.90 9.81 17.42
N GLY A 315 -10.78 9.99 18.14
CA GLY A 315 -10.46 9.25 19.37
C GLY A 315 -9.91 7.84 19.13
N VAL A 316 -9.47 7.51 17.92
CA VAL A 316 -8.84 6.21 17.61
C VAL A 316 -7.42 6.18 18.19
N PRO A 317 -6.99 5.10 18.88
CA PRO A 317 -5.59 4.93 19.25
C PRO A 317 -4.74 4.84 17.98
N THR A 318 -3.91 5.86 17.71
CA THR A 318 -3.18 5.92 16.43
C THR A 318 -1.74 6.38 16.60
N VAL A 319 -0.84 5.66 15.95
CA VAL A 319 0.57 6.03 15.78
C VAL A 319 0.79 6.46 14.32
N ALA A 320 1.60 7.48 14.11
CA ALA A 320 2.18 7.76 12.80
C ALA A 320 3.70 7.65 12.88
N ARG A 321 4.31 7.15 11.80
CA ARG A 321 5.77 7.21 11.61
C ARG A 321 6.10 7.67 10.20
N THR A 322 7.22 8.36 10.07
CA THR A 322 7.81 8.69 8.77
C THR A 322 9.07 7.87 8.61
N VAL A 323 9.19 7.17 7.49
CA VAL A 323 10.42 6.50 7.07
C VAL A 323 11.22 7.51 6.26
N ASN A 324 12.30 7.99 6.87
CA ASN A 324 13.13 9.04 6.29
C ASN A 324 14.06 8.47 5.20
N GLY A 325 14.38 9.30 4.21
CA GLY A 325 15.23 8.95 3.08
C GLY A 325 14.60 8.03 2.02
N THR A 326 13.37 7.60 2.21
CA THR A 326 12.69 6.70 1.27
C THR A 326 11.70 7.43 0.37
N PRO A 327 11.63 7.08 -0.94
CA PRO A 327 10.51 7.45 -1.80
C PRO A 327 9.27 6.58 -1.48
N HIS A 328 8.21 6.71 -2.28
CA HIS A 328 7.01 5.91 -2.15
C HIS A 328 7.32 4.40 -2.07
N ALA A 329 6.85 3.75 -1.00
CA ALA A 329 7.05 2.33 -0.71
C ALA A 329 8.53 1.87 -0.63
N GLY A 330 9.47 2.81 -0.42
CA GLY A 330 10.89 2.51 -0.44
C GLY A 330 11.31 1.45 0.59
N ASP A 331 10.65 1.43 1.76
CA ASP A 331 10.88 0.45 2.81
C ASP A 331 10.28 -0.94 2.55
N GLN A 332 9.56 -1.14 1.44
CA GLN A 332 9.10 -2.46 0.99
C GLN A 332 9.82 -2.94 -0.27
N ILE A 333 10.18 -2.03 -1.19
CA ILE A 333 10.68 -2.42 -2.53
C ILE A 333 12.21 -2.50 -2.62
N PHE A 334 12.94 -2.03 -1.60
CA PHE A 334 14.41 -2.02 -1.58
C PHE A 334 15.04 -2.91 -0.50
N PRO A 335 14.63 -4.19 -0.36
CA PRO A 335 15.08 -5.06 0.73
C PRO A 335 16.58 -5.38 0.71
N ASP A 336 17.24 -5.31 -0.45
CA ASP A 336 18.68 -5.57 -0.60
C ASP A 336 19.53 -4.29 -0.64
N ILE A 337 18.89 -3.13 -0.81
CA ILE A 337 19.58 -1.84 -0.92
C ILE A 337 19.60 -1.10 0.43
N ILE A 338 18.47 -1.16 1.15
CA ILE A 338 18.31 -0.56 2.47
C ILE A 338 17.77 -1.60 3.49
N PRO A 339 18.45 -2.75 3.65
CA PRO A 339 17.91 -3.88 4.42
C PRO A 339 17.54 -3.53 5.85
N GLU A 340 18.24 -2.59 6.49
CA GLU A 340 17.93 -2.18 7.86
C GLU A 340 16.60 -1.44 7.97
N VAL A 341 16.27 -0.63 6.95
CA VAL A 341 15.01 0.13 6.86
C VAL A 341 13.86 -0.83 6.57
N TYR A 342 14.03 -1.73 5.61
CA TYR A 342 13.06 -2.79 5.31
C TYR A 342 12.75 -3.66 6.53
N GLN A 343 13.79 -4.10 7.24
CA GLN A 343 13.65 -4.91 8.45
C GLN A 343 13.08 -4.12 9.64
N GLU A 344 13.28 -2.79 9.69
CA GLU A 344 12.61 -1.96 10.70
C GLU A 344 11.10 -1.98 10.51
N THR A 345 10.63 -1.79 9.28
CA THR A 345 9.19 -1.84 8.99
C THR A 345 8.57 -3.18 9.39
N ILE A 346 9.24 -4.29 9.08
CA ILE A 346 8.81 -5.64 9.50
C ILE A 346 8.73 -5.75 11.03
N ARG A 347 9.77 -5.31 11.75
CA ARG A 347 9.77 -5.32 13.22
C ARG A 347 8.68 -4.42 13.80
N SER A 348 8.39 -3.30 13.17
CA SER A 348 7.33 -2.38 13.57
C SER A 348 5.94 -3.02 13.42
N ILE A 349 5.69 -3.70 12.30
CA ILE A 349 4.44 -4.45 12.09
C ILE A 349 4.31 -5.59 13.10
N TYR A 350 5.39 -6.36 13.30
CA TYR A 350 5.42 -7.44 14.29
C TYR A 350 5.14 -6.93 15.71
N GLY A 351 5.81 -5.85 16.13
CA GLY A 351 5.61 -5.23 17.43
C GLY A 351 4.19 -4.70 17.63
N PHE A 352 3.58 -4.14 16.58
CA PHE A 352 2.18 -3.72 16.62
C PHE A 352 1.24 -4.92 16.73
N ALA A 353 1.36 -5.92 15.86
CA ALA A 353 0.45 -7.06 15.81
C ALA A 353 0.52 -7.94 17.07
N THR A 354 1.68 -8.02 17.71
CA THR A 354 1.89 -8.73 19.00
C THR A 354 1.37 -7.95 20.21
N SER A 355 1.12 -6.65 20.09
CA SER A 355 0.63 -5.81 21.19
C SER A 355 -0.89 -5.82 21.38
N LEU A 356 -1.63 -6.43 20.45
CA LEU A 356 -3.10 -6.43 20.37
C LEU A 356 -3.75 -7.56 21.17
#